data_AF-A0A814Y2L7-F1
#
_entry.id   AF-A0A814Y2L7-F1
#
_cell.length_a   1.000
_cell.length_b   1.000
_cell.length_c   1.000
_cell.angle_alpha   90.00
_cell.angle_beta   90.00
_cell.angle_gamma   90.00
#
_symmetry.space_group_name_H-M   'P 1'
#
loop_
_entity.id
_entity.type
_entity.pdbx_description
1 polymer ?
#
loop_
_entity_poly.entity_id
_entity_poly.type
_entity_poly.pdbx_seq_one_letter_code
_entity_poly.pdbx_strand_id
1 'polypeptide(L)'
;MLPYIAQGAAQAVEDAAVLAISLAMIDNKNQINTALKVYELLRKERAEIIQTSAVHMRQTLHLHDGKQQEERDDLIRNKVKGDCNPDLWSDESFEAWCWGMDVQQQAITMWNQLVELISKGEQIQSSPDTQELPWLKLSKKWQLIQNDQATTRTPTPSRFN
;
A
#
# COMPACT_ATOMS: atom_id res chain seq x y z
N MET A 1 -7.87 -4.90 -8.39
CA MET A 1 -7.80 -4.05 -7.18
C MET A 1 -9.13 -3.37 -6.94
N LEU A 2 -9.47 -3.07 -5.69
CA LEU A 2 -10.67 -2.29 -5.39
C LEU A 2 -10.46 -0.80 -5.80
N PRO A 3 -11.50 -0.10 -6.28
CA PRO A 3 -11.36 1.24 -6.86
C PRO A 3 -11.28 2.38 -5.82
N TYR A 4 -11.01 2.11 -4.54
CA TYR A 4 -11.11 3.11 -3.47
C TYR A 4 -9.93 4.08 -3.35
N ILE A 5 -8.84 3.82 -4.07
CA ILE A 5 -7.68 4.74 -4.20
C ILE A 5 -7.28 4.97 -5.66
N ALA A 6 -8.09 4.53 -6.62
CA ALA A 6 -7.87 4.68 -8.07
C ALA A 6 -6.49 4.21 -8.63
N GLN A 7 -5.76 3.37 -7.92
CA GLN A 7 -4.38 3.00 -8.28
C GLN A 7 -4.25 1.77 -9.19
N GLY A 8 -5.33 1.05 -9.52
CA GLY A 8 -5.23 -0.23 -10.23
C GLY A 8 -4.52 -0.13 -11.59
N ALA A 9 -4.90 0.84 -12.42
CA ALA A 9 -4.28 1.06 -13.73
C ALA A 9 -2.88 1.67 -13.61
N ALA A 10 -2.68 2.60 -12.67
CA ALA A 10 -1.39 3.23 -12.42
C ALA A 10 -0.32 2.19 -12.02
N GLN A 11 -0.66 1.24 -11.15
CA GLN A 11 0.23 0.13 -10.78
C GLN A 11 0.65 -0.71 -11.98
N ALA A 12 -0.27 -1.02 -12.91
CA ALA A 12 0.07 -1.78 -14.11
C ALA A 12 1.04 -1.00 -15.03
N VAL A 13 0.91 0.33 -15.12
CA VAL A 13 1.84 1.18 -15.87
C VAL A 13 3.20 1.25 -15.20
N GLU A 14 3.24 1.41 -13.87
CA GLU A 14 4.48 1.36 -13.08
C GLU A 14 5.20 0.01 -13.26
N ASP A 15 4.46 -1.11 -13.21
CA ASP A 15 4.98 -2.45 -13.39
C ASP A 15 5.61 -2.62 -14.78
N ALA A 16 4.93 -2.15 -15.83
CA ALA A 16 5.45 -2.18 -17.19
C ALA A 16 6.75 -1.36 -17.33
N ALA A 17 6.81 -0.18 -16.71
CA ALA A 17 7.99 0.68 -16.74
C ALA A 17 9.20 0.03 -16.03
N VAL A 18 9.00 -0.53 -14.83
CA VAL A 18 10.06 -1.20 -14.08
C VAL A 18 10.52 -2.47 -14.77
N LEU A 19 9.61 -3.26 -15.33
CA LEU A 19 9.96 -4.45 -16.10
C LEU A 19 10.78 -4.10 -17.35
N ALA A 20 10.37 -3.07 -18.09
CA ALA A 20 11.09 -2.61 -19.28
C ALA A 20 12.51 -2.15 -18.94
N ILE A 21 12.69 -1.35 -17.89
CA ILE A 21 14.01 -0.91 -17.43
C ILE A 21 14.84 -2.11 -16.98
N SER A 22 14.27 -3.01 -16.19
CA SER A 22 14.98 -4.20 -15.69
C SER A 22 15.49 -5.07 -16.84
N LEU A 23 14.70 -5.22 -17.90
CA LEU A 23 15.11 -5.94 -19.11
C LEU A 23 16.09 -5.15 -19.99
N ALA A 24 16.11 -3.82 -19.93
CA ALA A 24 17.08 -2.99 -20.64
C ALA A 24 18.47 -2.98 -19.98
N MET A 25 18.54 -3.29 -18.69
CA MET A 25 19.77 -3.26 -17.89
C MET A 25 20.60 -4.56 -17.95
N ILE A 26 20.11 -5.62 -18.61
CA ILE A 26 20.86 -6.87 -18.77
C ILE A 26 21.70 -6.86 -20.05
N ASP A 27 22.85 -7.52 -20.01
CA ASP A 27 23.75 -7.64 -21.17
C ASP A 27 23.34 -8.77 -22.12
N ASN A 28 22.73 -9.84 -21.58
CA ASN A 28 22.33 -11.01 -22.37
C ASN A 28 21.12 -11.75 -21.78
N LYS A 29 20.52 -12.62 -22.60
CA LYS A 29 19.28 -13.33 -22.27
C LYS A 29 19.38 -14.28 -21.07
N ASN A 30 20.57 -14.72 -20.68
CA ASN A 30 20.71 -15.61 -19.51
C ASN A 30 20.43 -14.87 -18.19
N GLN A 31 20.45 -13.53 -18.20
CA GLN A 31 20.15 -12.68 -17.05
C GLN A 31 18.65 -12.32 -16.93
N ILE A 32 17.77 -12.83 -17.80
CA ILE A 32 16.32 -12.55 -17.74
C ILE A 32 15.75 -12.90 -16.36
N ASN A 33 16.14 -14.03 -15.77
CA ASN A 33 15.68 -14.41 -14.43
C ASN A 33 16.10 -13.38 -13.37
N THR A 34 17.30 -12.83 -13.46
CA THR A 34 17.77 -11.76 -12.58
C THR A 34 16.93 -10.50 -12.76
N ALA A 35 16.67 -10.07 -14.00
CA ALA A 35 15.82 -8.91 -14.30
C ALA A 35 14.40 -9.07 -13.75
N LEU A 36 13.78 -10.24 -13.93
CA LEU A 36 12.45 -10.54 -13.39
C LEU A 36 12.44 -10.52 -11.86
N LYS A 37 13.53 -10.96 -11.23
CA LYS A 37 13.66 -10.92 -9.77
C LYS A 37 13.81 -9.49 -9.24
N VAL A 38 14.60 -8.65 -9.91
CA VAL A 38 14.70 -7.21 -9.58
C VAL A 38 13.34 -6.54 -9.72
N TYR A 39 12.63 -6.78 -10.82
CA TYR A 39 11.26 -6.31 -11.01
C TYR A 39 10.33 -6.73 -9.86
N GLU A 40 10.32 -8.03 -9.51
CA GLU A 40 9.49 -8.54 -8.42
C GLU A 40 9.79 -7.82 -7.10
N LEU A 41 11.08 -7.67 -6.75
CA LEU A 41 11.51 -7.04 -5.50
C LEU A 41 11.09 -5.58 -5.40
N LEU A 42 11.14 -4.83 -6.50
CA LEU A 42 10.75 -3.43 -6.53
C LEU A 42 9.23 -3.22 -6.47
N ARG A 43 8.45 -4.17 -7.00
CA ARG A 43 7.02 -3.97 -7.25
C ARG A 43 6.10 -4.69 -6.28
N LYS A 44 6.47 -5.88 -5.83
CA LYS A 44 5.59 -6.77 -5.05
C LYS A 44 5.09 -6.12 -3.78
N GLU A 45 6.00 -5.67 -2.91
CA GLU A 45 5.62 -5.08 -1.62
C GLU A 45 4.72 -3.86 -1.81
N ARG A 46 5.08 -2.99 -2.76
CA ARG A 46 4.30 -1.78 -3.04
C ARG A 46 2.88 -2.11 -3.52
N ALA A 47 2.75 -3.04 -4.46
CA ALA A 47 1.45 -3.44 -4.98
C ALA A 47 0.57 -4.06 -3.88
N GLU A 48 1.14 -4.89 -3.01
CA GLU A 48 0.46 -5.48 -1.85
C GLU A 48 -0.03 -4.42 -0.86
N ILE A 49 0.81 -3.42 -0.58
CA ILE A 49 0.47 -2.29 0.30
C ILE A 49 -0.66 -1.45 -0.28
N ILE A 50 -0.58 -1.09 -1.57
CA ILE A 50 -1.61 -0.33 -2.26
C ILE A 50 -2.92 -1.11 -2.29
N GLN A 51 -2.89 -2.41 -2.59
CA GLN A 51 -4.07 -3.27 -2.55
C GLN A 51 -4.71 -3.30 -1.15
N THR A 52 -3.90 -3.47 -0.09
CA THR A 52 -4.36 -3.48 1.30
C THR A 52 -4.95 -2.12 1.70
N SER A 53 -4.34 -1.02 1.24
CA SER A 53 -4.83 0.34 1.47
C SER A 53 -6.20 0.56 0.83
N ALA A 54 -6.43 0.03 -0.37
CA ALA A 54 -7.72 0.09 -1.03
C ALA A 54 -8.81 -0.67 -0.25
N VAL A 55 -8.47 -1.83 0.34
CA VAL A 55 -9.38 -2.58 1.23
C VAL A 55 -9.69 -1.77 2.48
N HIS A 56 -8.69 -1.14 3.08
CA HIS A 56 -8.90 -0.28 4.24
C HIS A 56 -9.80 0.91 3.91
N MET A 57 -9.57 1.61 2.78
CA MET A 57 -10.43 2.72 2.35
C MET A 57 -11.87 2.31 2.08
N ARG A 58 -12.12 1.10 1.56
CA ARG A 58 -13.48 0.58 1.47
C ARG A 58 -14.20 0.66 2.81
N GLN A 59 -13.54 0.20 3.87
CA GLN A 59 -14.12 0.12 5.20
C GLN A 59 -14.25 1.51 5.83
N THR A 60 -13.18 2.30 5.80
CA THR A 60 -13.12 3.63 6.42
C THR A 60 -14.10 4.60 5.77
N LEU A 61 -14.29 4.53 4.45
CA LEU A 61 -15.18 5.44 3.73
C LEU A 61 -16.66 5.06 3.81
N HIS A 62 -16.99 3.81 4.15
CA HIS A 62 -18.36 3.27 4.11
C HIS A 62 -18.82 2.74 5.48
N LEU A 63 -18.43 3.42 6.56
CA LEU A 63 -19.02 3.18 7.87
C LEU A 63 -20.52 3.45 7.82
N HIS A 64 -21.32 2.65 8.53
CA HIS A 64 -22.73 2.95 8.73
C HIS A 64 -22.88 4.17 9.62
N ASP A 65 -23.97 4.92 9.42
CA ASP A 65 -24.32 6.07 10.24
C ASP A 65 -24.28 5.71 11.73
N GLY A 66 -23.63 6.56 12.51
CA GLY A 66 -23.49 6.41 13.95
C GLY A 66 -22.13 6.93 14.45
N LYS A 67 -21.88 6.71 15.75
CA LYS A 67 -20.75 7.31 16.46
C LYS A 67 -19.38 7.14 15.78
N GLN A 68 -19.12 5.97 15.19
CA GLN A 68 -17.84 5.72 14.52
C GLN A 68 -17.69 6.52 13.22
N GLN A 69 -18.79 6.70 12.48
CA GLN A 69 -18.79 7.55 11.30
C GLN A 69 -18.63 9.02 11.70
N GLU A 70 -19.29 9.48 12.77
CA GLU A 70 -19.10 10.82 13.32
C GLU A 70 -17.64 11.07 13.75
N GLU A 71 -17.04 10.15 14.52
CA GLU A 71 -15.64 10.24 14.94
C GLU A 71 -14.68 10.31 13.74
N ARG A 72 -14.92 9.49 12.70
CA ARG A 72 -14.14 9.51 11.47
C ARG A 72 -14.30 10.83 10.72
N ASP A 73 -15.53 11.32 10.57
CA ASP A 73 -15.83 12.58 9.89
C ASP A 73 -15.20 13.79 10.61
N ASP A 74 -15.20 13.78 11.95
CA ASP A 74 -14.56 14.80 12.76
C ASP A 74 -13.04 14.81 12.56
N LEU A 75 -12.40 13.63 12.46
CA LEU A 75 -10.98 13.51 12.14
C LEU A 75 -10.66 14.05 10.73
N ILE A 76 -11.52 13.77 9.74
CA ILE A 76 -11.36 14.31 8.38
C ILE A 76 -11.50 15.84 8.39
N ARG A 77 -12.54 16.36 9.05
CA ARG A 77 -12.88 17.79 9.06
C ARG A 77 -11.84 18.62 9.81
N ASN A 78 -11.39 18.12 10.95
CA ASN A 78 -10.49 18.83 11.85
C ASN A 78 -9.01 18.43 11.64
N LYS A 79 -8.66 17.92 10.44
CA LYS A 79 -7.29 17.52 10.11
C LYS A 79 -6.33 18.68 10.36
N VAL A 80 -5.36 18.44 11.25
CA VAL A 80 -4.21 19.33 11.43
C VAL A 80 -3.15 18.97 10.39
N LYS A 81 -2.48 19.98 9.82
CA LYS A 81 -1.39 19.75 8.87
C LYS A 81 -0.29 18.91 9.51
N GLY A 82 0.14 17.84 8.83
CA GLY A 82 1.13 16.89 9.34
C GLY A 82 0.57 15.72 10.17
N ASP A 83 -0.71 15.76 10.56
CA ASP A 83 -1.39 14.59 11.11
C ASP A 83 -1.91 13.68 10.00
N CYS A 84 -2.08 12.41 10.34
CA CYS A 84 -2.62 11.43 9.42
C CYS A 84 -4.13 11.59 9.24
N ASN A 85 -4.59 11.46 8.00
CA ASN A 85 -6.00 11.53 7.65
C ASN A 85 -6.59 10.13 7.44
N PRO A 86 -7.74 9.80 8.06
CA PRO A 86 -8.47 8.57 7.75
C PRO A 86 -8.87 8.45 6.28
N ASP A 87 -9.03 9.58 5.57
CA ASP A 87 -9.13 9.61 4.12
C ASP A 87 -7.74 9.69 3.48
N LEU A 88 -7.27 8.58 2.91
CA LEU A 88 -5.95 8.50 2.26
C LEU A 88 -5.83 9.42 1.05
N TRP A 89 -6.93 9.85 0.42
CA TRP A 89 -6.87 10.84 -0.66
C TRP A 89 -6.39 12.20 -0.17
N SER A 90 -6.57 12.48 1.13
CA SER A 90 -6.27 13.74 1.78
C SER A 90 -5.15 13.61 2.82
N ASP A 91 -4.44 12.47 2.83
CA ASP A 91 -3.28 12.20 3.69
C ASP A 91 -1.98 12.56 2.95
N GLU A 92 -1.24 13.54 3.46
CA GLU A 92 -0.03 14.06 2.79
C GLU A 92 1.09 13.02 2.69
N SER A 93 1.21 12.14 3.69
CA SER A 93 2.26 11.12 3.72
C SER A 93 1.95 9.98 2.75
N PHE A 94 0.68 9.59 2.64
CA PHE A 94 0.22 8.63 1.64
C PHE A 94 0.32 9.19 0.23
N GLU A 95 -0.13 10.42 -0.01
CA GLU A 95 -0.02 11.11 -1.29
C GLU A 95 1.44 11.14 -1.77
N ALA A 96 2.36 11.62 -0.93
CA ALA A 96 3.77 11.70 -1.28
C ALA A 96 4.37 10.33 -1.61
N TRP A 97 4.03 9.29 -0.85
CA TRP A 97 4.53 7.93 -1.07
C TRP A 97 3.87 7.23 -2.28
N CYS A 98 2.56 7.42 -2.46
CA CYS A 98 1.77 6.72 -3.48
C CYS A 98 1.91 7.40 -4.84
N TRP A 99 1.86 8.73 -4.91
CA TRP A 99 1.83 9.47 -6.18
C TRP A 99 3.14 10.19 -6.49
N GLY A 100 3.99 10.43 -5.48
CA GLY A 100 5.30 11.07 -5.67
C GLY A 100 6.43 10.13 -6.12
N MET A 101 6.14 8.85 -6.37
CA MET A 101 7.18 7.85 -6.65
C MET A 101 7.60 7.86 -8.12
N ASP A 102 8.90 8.04 -8.35
CA ASP A 102 9.53 7.74 -9.64
C ASP A 102 10.06 6.30 -9.67
N VAL A 103 9.26 5.39 -10.22
CA VAL A 103 9.59 3.97 -10.30
C VAL A 103 10.71 3.67 -11.29
N GLN A 104 10.91 4.53 -12.29
CA GLN A 104 11.97 4.37 -13.29
C GLN A 104 13.31 4.71 -12.66
N GLN A 105 13.40 5.86 -11.99
CA GLN A 105 14.59 6.27 -11.26
C GLN A 105 14.94 5.29 -10.14
N GLN A 106 13.93 4.75 -9.44
CA GLN A 106 14.14 3.71 -8.43
C GLN A 106 14.80 2.47 -9.05
N ALA A 107 14.26 1.96 -10.16
CA ALA A 107 14.78 0.77 -10.82
C ALA A 107 16.23 0.95 -11.28
N ILE A 108 16.56 2.11 -11.85
CA ILE A 108 17.94 2.43 -12.28
C ILE A 108 18.88 2.50 -11.07
N THR A 109 18.49 3.21 -10.02
CA THR A 109 19.35 3.47 -8.86
C THR A 109 19.62 2.20 -8.06
N MET A 110 18.61 1.35 -7.90
CA MET A 110 18.71 0.14 -7.07
C MET A 110 19.27 -1.07 -7.83
N TRP A 111 19.44 -0.99 -9.16
CA TRP A 111 19.80 -2.13 -10.00
C TRP A 111 21.03 -2.90 -9.51
N ASN A 112 22.17 -2.22 -9.39
CA ASN A 112 23.45 -2.85 -9.02
C ASN A 112 23.37 -3.52 -7.65
N GLN A 113 22.77 -2.83 -6.68
CA GLN A 113 22.58 -3.36 -5.33
C GLN A 113 21.70 -4.61 -5.33
N LEU A 114 20.56 -4.59 -6.04
CA LEU A 114 19.65 -5.72 -6.07
C LEU A 114 20.25 -6.93 -6.81
N VAL A 115 20.97 -6.70 -7.90
CA VAL A 115 21.70 -7.77 -8.62
C VAL A 115 22.74 -8.41 -7.72
N GLU A 116 23.50 -7.62 -6.96
CA GLU A 116 24.47 -8.13 -6.00
C GLU A 116 23.79 -8.99 -4.91
N LEU A 117 22.71 -8.50 -4.31
CA LEU A 117 21.94 -9.24 -3.30
C LEU A 117 21.36 -10.56 -3.86
N ILE A 118 20.83 -10.53 -5.08
CA ILE A 118 20.31 -11.72 -5.77
C ILE A 118 21.44 -12.75 -5.96
N SER A 119 22.63 -12.31 -6.37
CA SER A 119 23.77 -13.21 -6.58
C SER A 119 24.28 -13.87 -5.29
N LYS A 120 24.13 -13.19 -4.15
CA LYS A 120 24.47 -13.72 -2.82
C LYS A 120 23.38 -14.65 -2.24
N GLY A 121 22.19 -14.71 -2.88
CA GLY A 121 21.06 -15.51 -2.39
C GLY A 121 20.48 -14.99 -1.07
N GLU A 122 20.70 -13.72 -0.74
CA GLU A 122 20.21 -13.11 0.49
C GLU A 122 18.69 -12.92 0.45
N GLN A 123 18.03 -13.17 1.59
CA GLN A 123 16.63 -12.84 1.78
C GLN A 123 16.50 -11.32 1.87
N ILE A 124 16.02 -10.69 0.81
CA ILE A 124 15.79 -9.24 0.78
C ILE A 124 14.49 -8.97 1.53
N GLN A 125 14.62 -8.47 2.76
CA GLN A 125 13.48 -8.00 3.55
C GLN A 125 12.96 -6.67 2.98
N SER A 126 11.69 -6.39 3.26
CA SER A 126 11.06 -5.12 2.92
C SER A 126 11.88 -3.93 3.40
N SER A 127 11.82 -2.82 2.65
CA SER A 127 12.52 -1.60 3.03
C SER A 127 12.06 -1.13 4.42
N PRO A 128 12.98 -0.78 5.34
CA PRO A 128 12.63 -0.25 6.67
C PRO A 128 11.67 0.94 6.58
N ASP A 129 11.87 1.80 5.56
CA ASP A 129 11.07 3.00 5.32
C ASP A 129 9.59 2.69 5.12
N THR A 130 9.27 1.52 4.55
CA THR A 130 7.89 1.10 4.29
C THR A 130 7.18 0.66 5.57
N GLN A 131 7.93 0.09 6.53
CA GLN A 131 7.36 -0.39 7.81
C GLN A 131 7.03 0.77 8.77
N GLU A 132 7.64 1.93 8.59
CA GLU A 132 7.46 3.07 9.48
C GLU A 132 6.35 4.05 9.08
N LEU A 133 5.74 3.86 7.89
CA LEU A 133 4.73 4.75 7.35
C LEU A 133 3.56 5.00 8.34
N PRO A 134 3.34 6.26 8.78
CA PRO A 134 2.35 6.60 9.81
C PRO A 134 0.92 6.14 9.46
N TRP A 135 0.50 6.33 8.21
CA TRP A 135 -0.81 5.91 7.71
C TRP A 135 -0.98 4.37 7.71
N LEU A 136 0.10 3.61 7.54
CA LEU A 136 0.09 2.14 7.59
C LEU A 136 -0.07 1.63 9.03
N LYS A 137 0.48 2.35 10.02
CA LYS A 137 0.28 2.05 11.45
C LYS A 137 -1.16 2.34 11.87
N LEU A 138 -1.73 3.44 11.41
CA LEU A 138 -3.12 3.80 11.69
C LEU A 138 -4.11 2.84 11.05
N SER A 139 -3.89 2.43 9.80
CA SER A 139 -4.77 1.45 9.15
C SER A 139 -4.82 0.13 9.93
N LYS A 140 -3.68 -0.37 10.43
CA LYS A 140 -3.61 -1.55 11.30
C LYS A 140 -4.35 -1.36 12.62
N LYS A 141 -4.21 -0.19 13.27
CA LYS A 141 -4.94 0.14 14.50
C LYS A 141 -6.45 0.13 14.27
N TRP A 142 -6.92 0.75 13.18
CA TRP A 142 -8.34 0.76 12.82
C TRP A 142 -8.88 -0.64 12.50
N GLN A 143 -8.10 -1.48 11.82
CA GLN A 143 -8.46 -2.88 11.58
C GLN A 143 -8.63 -3.67 12.89
N LEU A 144 -7.74 -3.47 13.87
CA LEU A 144 -7.83 -4.12 15.18
C LEU A 144 -9.08 -3.68 15.96
N ILE A 145 -9.35 -2.37 16.01
CA ILE A 145 -10.54 -1.82 16.69
C ILE A 145 -11.83 -2.40 16.09
N GLN A 146 -11.90 -2.60 14.77
CA GLN A 146 -13.08 -3.15 14.12
C GLN A 146 -13.23 -4.66 14.34
N ASN A 147 -12.12 -5.42 14.34
CA ASN A 147 -12.13 -6.86 14.59
C ASN A 147 -12.56 -7.19 16.03
N ASP A 148 -12.13 -6.39 17.00
CA ASP A 148 -12.48 -6.56 18.42
C ASP A 148 -13.96 -6.21 18.73
N GLN A 149 -14.60 -5.44 17.84
CA GLN A 149 -16.03 -5.13 17.92
C GLN A 149 -16.90 -6.11 17.13
N ALA A 150 -16.34 -6.82 16.15
CA ALA A 150 -17.03 -7.90 15.45
C ALA A 150 -17.24 -9.14 16.34
N THR A 151 -16.34 -9.37 17.30
CA THR A 151 -16.43 -10.47 18.29
C THR A 151 -17.41 -10.18 19.43
N THR A 152 -17.75 -8.91 19.69
CA THR A 152 -18.66 -8.51 20.77
C THR A 152 -20.12 -8.29 20.33
N ARG A 153 -20.42 -8.40 19.03
CA ARG A 153 -21.81 -8.38 18.53
C ARG A 153 -22.53 -9.66 18.94
N THR A 154 -23.31 -9.58 20.02
CA THR A 154 -24.34 -10.58 20.31
C THR A 154 -25.42 -10.53 19.21
N PRO A 155 -25.92 -11.69 18.73
CA PRO A 155 -26.92 -11.71 17.68
C PRO A 155 -28.19 -11.04 18.20
N THR A 156 -28.62 -9.98 17.53
CA THR A 156 -29.88 -9.29 17.84
C THR A 156 -31.02 -10.28 17.63
N PRO A 157 -31.89 -10.53 18.63
CA PRO A 157 -32.99 -11.47 18.45
C PRO A 157 -33.93 -10.93 17.37
N SER A 158 -34.17 -11.75 16.35
CA SER A 158 -35.08 -11.48 15.24
C SER A 158 -36.45 -11.04 15.77
N ARG A 159 -36.77 -9.75 15.62
CA ARG A 159 -38.15 -9.26 15.79
C ARG A 159 -38.92 -9.52 14.50
N PHE A 160 -39.33 -10.77 14.33
CA PHE A 160 -40.47 -11.14 13.52
C PHE A 160 -41.41 -11.96 14.39
N ASN A 161 -42.47 -11.30 14.86
CA ASN A 161 -43.83 -11.82 15.11
C ASN A 161 -44.75 -10.62 15.36
#